data_AF-A0A7W6YAH7-F1
#
_entry.id   AF-A0A7W6YAH7-F1
#
_cell.length_a   1.000
_cell.length_b   1.000
_cell.length_c   1.000
_cell.angle_alpha   90.00
_cell.angle_beta   90.00
_cell.angle_gamma   90.00
#
_symmetry.space_group_name_H-M   'P 1'
#
loop_
_entity.id
_entity.type
_entity.pdbx_description
1 polymer ?
#
loop_
_entity_poly.entity_id
_entity_poly.type
_entity_poly.pdbx_seq_one_letter_code
_entity_poly.pdbx_strand_id
1 'polypeptide(L)'
;MQYNHLVIKRPSCYNPCEEGVDRHCPMERTEFSTPIQRYERRTLIDIDEAHRPYLAAAILRFNAMNAVAKVELSTQITLFDDGSPLIDVLISDFQHCLYREKIYTETLPLRRALISGVLGR
;
A
#
# COMPACT_ATOMS: atom_id res chain seq x y z
N MET A 1 31.92 -7.25 9.01
CA MET A 1 32.16 -7.92 7.72
C MET A 1 31.24 -7.31 6.68
N GLN A 2 31.82 -6.58 5.72
CA GLN A 2 31.22 -6.25 4.41
C GLN A 2 31.02 -7.58 3.65
N TYR A 3 29.99 -7.81 2.83
CA TYR A 3 29.58 -7.13 1.61
C TYR A 3 28.13 -7.54 1.26
N ASN A 4 27.39 -6.68 0.54
CA ASN A 4 26.66 -7.12 -0.65
C ASN A 4 26.62 -5.95 -1.66
N HIS A 5 27.60 -6.02 -2.56
CA HIS A 5 27.70 -5.21 -3.76
C HIS A 5 26.82 -5.87 -4.82
N LEU A 6 25.78 -5.21 -5.33
CA LEU A 6 25.14 -5.61 -6.59
C LEU A 6 24.72 -4.37 -7.40
N VAL A 7 25.73 -3.89 -8.14
CA VAL A 7 25.69 -3.43 -9.53
C VAL A 7 24.44 -2.63 -9.96
N ILE A 8 24.48 -1.31 -9.73
CA ILE A 8 23.70 -0.36 -10.53
C ILE A 8 24.45 -0.21 -11.86
N LYS A 9 23.87 -0.75 -12.95
CA LYS A 9 24.34 -0.50 -14.31
C LYS A 9 24.34 1.02 -14.56
N ARG A 10 25.52 1.61 -14.73
CA ARG A 10 25.67 2.99 -15.19
C ARG A 10 25.05 3.10 -16.60
N PRO A 11 24.34 4.19 -16.94
CA PRO A 11 23.93 4.42 -18.30
C PRO A 11 25.17 4.64 -19.17
N SER A 12 25.27 3.87 -20.24
CA SER A 12 26.28 4.05 -21.29
C SER A 12 25.94 5.34 -22.04
N CYS A 13 26.80 6.35 -21.91
CA CYS A 13 26.74 7.54 -22.74
C CYS A 13 27.18 7.14 -24.16
N TYR A 14 26.22 6.93 -25.06
CA TYR A 14 26.45 6.86 -26.50
C TYR A 14 25.78 8.09 -27.12
N ASN A 15 26.58 9.10 -27.46
CA ASN A 15 26.19 10.12 -28.44
C ASN A 15 26.88 9.76 -29.76
N PRO A 16 26.14 9.75 -30.88
CA PRO A 16 26.64 10.49 -32.04
C PRO A 16 25.54 11.24 -32.82
N CYS A 17 26.01 12.15 -33.69
CA CYS A 17 25.31 12.98 -34.70
C CYS A 17 24.96 14.40 -34.19
N GLU A 18 25.79 15.42 -34.40
CA GLU A 18 26.26 16.12 -35.63
C GLU A 18 25.31 17.25 -36.10
N GLU A 19 25.93 18.44 -36.16
CA GLU A 19 25.67 19.66 -36.94
C GLU A 19 24.25 20.20 -37.17
N GLY A 20 24.04 21.44 -36.70
CA GLY A 20 23.28 22.45 -37.46
C GLY A 20 22.03 23.01 -36.79
N VAL A 21 22.07 24.32 -36.53
CA VAL A 21 20.92 25.24 -36.44
C VAL A 21 20.09 25.21 -35.16
N ASP A 22 20.47 26.12 -34.27
CA ASP A 22 19.62 26.99 -33.43
C ASP A 22 18.11 26.68 -33.42
N ARG A 23 17.63 25.98 -32.39
CA ARG A 23 16.24 26.06 -31.90
C ARG A 23 16.22 25.88 -30.39
N HIS A 24 15.87 26.98 -29.72
CA HIS A 24 15.38 26.99 -28.35
C HIS A 24 14.21 26.00 -28.23
N CYS A 25 14.41 24.88 -27.51
CA CYS A 25 13.34 23.97 -27.15
C CYS A 25 13.01 24.18 -25.65
N PRO A 26 11.87 24.79 -25.32
CA PRO A 26 11.30 24.70 -23.98
C PRO A 26 10.50 23.40 -23.85
N MET A 27 10.17 23.00 -22.61
CA MET A 27 9.49 21.75 -22.18
C MET A 27 10.46 20.58 -21.92
N GLU A 28 10.34 19.80 -20.86
CA GLU A 28 9.22 19.59 -19.95
C GLU A 28 9.72 18.95 -18.64
N ARG A 29 8.90 19.10 -17.59
CA ARG A 29 9.15 18.63 -16.23
C ARG A 29 9.59 17.16 -16.20
N THR A 30 10.70 16.88 -15.55
CA THR A 30 10.93 15.55 -14.99
C THR A 30 10.44 15.57 -13.53
N GLU A 31 9.12 15.45 -13.38
CA GLU A 31 8.54 14.95 -12.13
C GLU A 31 8.92 13.46 -11.96
N PHE A 32 8.74 12.94 -10.74
CA PHE A 32 9.09 11.60 -10.24
C PHE A 32 10.42 11.48 -9.46
N SER A 33 10.63 12.36 -8.48
CA SER A 33 10.94 11.83 -7.15
C SER A 33 9.59 11.43 -6.54
N THR A 34 9.32 10.13 -6.41
CA THR A 34 8.34 9.71 -5.40
C THR A 34 8.81 10.31 -4.07
N PRO A 35 7.97 11.06 -3.33
CA PRO A 35 8.36 11.43 -1.99
C PRO A 35 8.53 10.10 -1.23
N ILE A 36 9.69 9.91 -0.62
CA ILE A 36 9.85 8.91 0.45
C ILE A 36 8.76 9.29 1.45
N GLN A 37 7.68 8.52 1.49
CA GLN A 37 6.54 8.83 2.31
C GLN A 37 6.99 8.76 3.77
N ARG A 38 7.22 9.94 4.36
CA ARG A 38 7.62 10.07 5.74
C ARG A 38 6.37 9.89 6.56
N TYR A 39 6.17 8.69 7.07
CA TYR A 39 5.25 8.47 8.15
C TYR A 39 5.89 9.04 9.42
N GLU A 40 5.35 10.13 9.92
CA GLU A 40 5.91 10.88 11.06
C GLU A 40 5.31 10.40 12.38
N ARG A 41 4.09 9.85 12.34
CA ARG A 41 3.38 9.33 13.51
C ARG A 41 3.30 7.81 13.45
N ARG A 42 3.52 7.19 14.62
CA ARG A 42 3.42 5.75 14.85
C ARG A 42 2.46 5.46 15.99
N THR A 43 1.44 4.67 15.73
CA THR A 43 0.42 4.29 16.70
C THR A 43 0.30 2.77 16.77
N LEU A 44 0.29 2.22 17.99
CA LEU A 44 0.05 0.80 18.22
C LEU A 44 -1.45 0.54 18.26
N ILE A 45 -1.89 -0.51 17.57
CA ILE A 45 -3.28 -0.93 17.54
C ILE A 45 -3.37 -2.29 18.23
N ASP A 46 -4.24 -2.38 19.24
CA ASP A 46 -4.59 -3.66 19.84
C ASP A 46 -5.75 -4.29 19.07
N ILE A 47 -5.62 -5.58 18.76
CA ILE A 47 -6.62 -6.34 18.02
C ILE A 47 -6.85 -7.66 18.72
N ASP A 48 -8.12 -7.93 19.02
CA ASP A 48 -8.57 -9.17 19.63
C ASP A 48 -8.20 -10.40 18.77
N GLU A 49 -7.88 -11.50 19.45
CA GLU A 49 -7.40 -12.74 18.84
C GLU A 49 -8.42 -13.30 17.83
N ALA A 50 -9.71 -13.12 18.11
CA ALA A 50 -10.80 -13.53 17.22
C ALA A 50 -10.75 -12.88 15.83
N HIS A 51 -10.05 -11.74 15.68
CA HIS A 51 -9.94 -11.03 14.41
C HIS A 51 -8.63 -11.31 13.67
N ARG A 52 -7.67 -12.01 14.28
CA ARG A 52 -6.37 -12.32 13.65
C ARG A 52 -6.47 -13.02 12.29
N PRO A 53 -7.39 -13.98 12.07
CA PRO A 53 -7.50 -14.65 10.77
C PRO A 53 -7.78 -13.69 9.60
N TYR A 54 -8.36 -12.52 9.88
CA TYR A 54 -8.79 -11.55 8.86
C TYR A 54 -7.78 -10.39 8.67
N LEU A 55 -6.76 -10.30 9.52
CA LEU A 55 -5.82 -9.18 9.56
C LEU A 55 -5.06 -8.98 8.25
N ALA A 56 -4.51 -10.05 7.67
CA ALA A 56 -3.67 -9.93 6.48
C ALA A 56 -4.42 -9.28 5.31
N ALA A 57 -5.66 -9.72 5.05
CA ALA A 57 -6.49 -9.16 4.00
C ALA A 57 -6.99 -7.74 4.34
N ALA A 58 -7.29 -7.46 5.62
CA ALA A 58 -7.68 -6.13 6.07
C ALA A 58 -6.55 -5.10 5.90
N ILE A 59 -5.31 -5.46 6.26
CA ILE A 59 -4.11 -4.62 6.10
C ILE A 59 -3.90 -4.28 4.63
N LEU A 60 -3.96 -5.27 3.73
CA LEU A 60 -3.80 -5.05 2.30
C LEU A 60 -4.85 -4.07 1.76
N ARG A 61 -6.11 -4.23 2.13
CA ARG A 61 -7.19 -3.32 1.69
C ARG A 61 -7.04 -1.93 2.26
N PHE A 62 -6.71 -1.81 3.54
CA PHE A 62 -6.50 -0.51 4.17
C PHE A 62 -5.36 0.24 3.49
N ASN A 63 -4.21 -0.41 3.27
CA ASN A 63 -3.04 0.18 2.62
C ASN A 63 -3.29 0.53 1.15
N ALA A 64 -4.18 -0.20 0.47
CA ALA A 64 -4.55 0.12 -0.92
C ALA A 64 -5.49 1.33 -1.02
N MET A 65 -6.31 1.59 0.01
CA MET A 65 -7.26 2.71 0.02
C MET A 65 -6.68 3.99 0.64
N ASN A 66 -5.63 3.89 1.44
CA ASN A 66 -5.04 5.02 2.13
C ASN A 66 -3.68 5.35 1.53
N ALA A 67 -3.59 6.52 0.87
CA ALA A 67 -2.32 7.00 0.36
C ALA A 67 -1.41 7.47 1.51
N VAL A 68 -1.94 8.15 2.52
CA VAL A 68 -1.16 8.85 3.57
C VAL A 68 -0.92 8.03 4.84
N ALA A 69 -1.52 6.85 4.94
CA ALA A 69 -1.44 5.98 6.10
C ALA A 69 -1.17 4.53 5.70
N LYS A 70 -0.44 3.80 6.54
CA LYS A 70 -0.07 2.41 6.32
C LYS A 70 -0.16 1.63 7.62
N VAL A 71 -0.70 0.43 7.55
CA VAL A 71 -0.66 -0.54 8.65
C VAL A 71 0.31 -1.65 8.29
N GLU A 72 1.13 -2.05 9.27
CA GLU A 72 2.05 -3.17 9.16
C GLU A 72 1.91 -4.11 10.36
N LEU A 73 2.11 -5.40 10.09
CA LEU A 73 2.17 -6.45 11.11
C LEU A 73 3.61 -6.98 11.15
N SER A 74 4.35 -6.62 12.21
CA SER A 74 5.63 -7.24 12.57
C SER A 74 5.42 -8.14 13.78
N THR A 75 5.79 -7.68 14.97
CA THR A 75 5.44 -8.31 16.26
C THR A 75 4.11 -7.80 16.81
N GLN A 76 3.80 -6.54 16.52
CA GLN A 76 2.58 -5.83 16.89
C GLN A 76 2.02 -5.14 15.66
N ILE A 77 0.73 -4.84 15.69
CA ILE A 77 0.07 -4.10 14.62
C ILE A 77 0.37 -2.62 14.84
N THR A 78 1.01 -2.02 13.84
CA THR A 78 1.42 -0.62 13.90
C THR A 78 0.79 0.13 12.74
N LEU A 79 0.17 1.28 13.05
CA LEU A 79 -0.28 2.26 12.09
C LEU A 79 0.74 3.39 11.98
N PHE A 80 1.07 3.73 10.74
CA PHE A 80 2.00 4.76 10.34
C PHE A 80 1.26 5.79 9.51
N ASP A 81 1.41 7.08 9.81
CA ASP A 81 0.77 8.16 9.06
C ASP A 81 1.58 9.46 9.10
N ASP A 82 1.25 10.42 8.24
CA ASP A 82 1.91 11.72 8.14
C ASP A 82 1.40 12.77 9.16
N GLY A 83 0.47 12.39 10.04
CA GLY A 83 -0.13 13.27 11.04
C GLY A 83 -1.23 14.19 10.51
N SER A 84 -1.53 14.16 9.19
CA SER A 84 -2.60 14.97 8.59
C SER A 84 -4.00 14.53 9.04
N PRO A 85 -4.33 13.22 9.10
CA PRO A 85 -5.64 12.76 9.57
C PRO A 85 -5.70 12.62 11.10
N LEU A 86 -6.91 12.74 11.66
CA LEU A 86 -7.17 12.35 13.04
C LEU A 86 -6.93 10.86 13.22
N ILE A 87 -6.18 10.49 14.27
CA ILE A 87 -5.79 9.09 14.49
C ILE A 87 -7.01 8.18 14.70
N ASP A 88 -8.03 8.67 15.39
CA ASP A 88 -9.25 7.90 15.67
C ASP A 88 -10.01 7.53 14.40
N VAL A 89 -9.96 8.40 13.38
CA VAL A 89 -10.57 8.13 12.06
C VAL A 89 -9.82 6.99 11.38
N LEU A 90 -8.49 7.04 11.36
CA LEU A 90 -7.67 5.99 10.73
C LEU A 90 -7.83 4.64 11.44
N ILE A 91 -7.92 4.64 12.77
CA ILE A 91 -8.17 3.43 13.56
C ILE A 91 -9.56 2.88 13.23
N SER A 92 -10.59 3.74 13.20
CA SER A 92 -11.96 3.34 12.85
C SER A 92 -12.03 2.75 11.44
N ASP A 93 -11.37 3.38 10.46
CA ASP A 93 -11.32 2.91 9.08
C ASP A 93 -10.64 1.54 8.96
N PHE A 94 -9.54 1.34 9.70
CA PHE A 94 -8.88 0.03 9.77
C PHE A 94 -9.78 -1.03 10.43
N GLN A 95 -10.45 -0.69 11.54
CA GLN A 95 -11.41 -1.59 12.20
C GLN A 95 -12.58 -1.95 11.28
N HIS A 96 -13.09 -1.00 10.49
CA HIS A 96 -14.11 -1.27 9.49
C HIS A 96 -13.62 -2.23 8.40
N CYS A 97 -12.38 -2.07 7.92
CA CYS A 97 -11.79 -3.02 6.97
C CYS A 97 -11.72 -4.43 7.56
N LEU A 98 -11.30 -4.54 8.82
CA LEU A 98 -11.19 -5.80 9.53
C LEU A 98 -12.54 -6.48 9.73
N TYR A 99 -13.54 -5.73 10.20
CA TYR A 99 -14.87 -6.25 10.45
C TYR A 99 -15.57 -6.68 9.15
N ARG A 100 -15.41 -5.92 8.07
CA ARG A 100 -15.93 -6.32 6.75
C ARG A 100 -15.29 -7.61 6.27
N GLU A 101 -13.99 -7.79 6.49
CA GLU A 101 -13.32 -9.04 6.08
C GLU A 101 -13.80 -10.25 6.88
N LYS A 102 -14.03 -10.07 8.18
CA LYS A 102 -14.67 -11.10 9.02
C LYS A 102 -16.02 -11.51 8.44
N ILE A 103 -16.94 -10.56 8.27
CA ILE A 103 -18.27 -10.83 7.71
C ILE A 103 -18.16 -11.51 6.35
N TYR A 104 -17.29 -11.03 5.46
CA TYR A 104 -17.14 -11.63 4.15
C TYR A 104 -16.67 -13.07 4.22
N THR A 105 -15.69 -13.36 5.06
CA THR A 105 -15.16 -14.72 5.21
C THR A 105 -16.21 -15.65 5.81
N GLU A 106 -16.88 -15.23 6.88
CA GLU A 106 -17.88 -16.03 7.58
C GLU A 106 -19.13 -16.29 6.72
N THR A 107 -19.53 -15.32 5.89
CA THR A 107 -20.69 -15.45 4.99
C THR A 107 -20.36 -16.07 3.64
N LEU A 108 -19.09 -16.29 3.32
CA LEU A 108 -18.67 -16.83 2.02
C LEU A 108 -19.32 -18.18 1.67
N PRO A 109 -19.42 -19.16 2.59
CA PRO A 109 -20.05 -20.44 2.28
C PRO A 109 -21.52 -20.30 1.89
N LEU A 110 -22.29 -19.49 2.64
CA LEU A 110 -23.69 -19.24 2.33
C LEU A 110 -23.86 -18.53 0.98
N ARG A 111 -23.05 -17.48 0.73
CA ARG A 111 -23.08 -16.77 -0.56
C ARG A 111 -22.77 -17.71 -1.72
N ARG A 112 -21.79 -18.59 -1.58
CA ARG A 112 -21.48 -19.61 -2.59
C ARG A 112 -22.63 -20.59 -2.80
N ALA A 113 -23.24 -21.09 -1.73
CA ALA A 113 -24.38 -22.00 -1.81
C ALA A 113 -25.58 -21.36 -2.52
N LEU A 114 -25.92 -20.10 -2.19
CA LEU A 114 -27.00 -19.36 -2.86
C LEU A 114 -26.71 -19.14 -4.34
N ILE A 115 -25.48 -18.76 -4.69
CA ILE A 115 -25.07 -18.59 -6.08
C ILE A 115 -25.14 -19.92 -6.84
N SER A 116 -24.67 -21.02 -6.25
CA SER A 116 -24.70 -22.36 -6.85
C SER A 116 -26.13 -22.83 -7.09
N GLY A 117 -27.00 -22.69 -6.08
CA GLY A 117 -28.41 -23.07 -6.17
C GLY A 117 -29.20 -22.30 -7.23
N VAL A 118 -28.90 -21.01 -7.42
CA VAL A 118 -29.52 -20.20 -8.49
C VAL A 118 -28.94 -20.55 -9.87
N LEU A 119 -27.65 -20.85 -9.96
CA LEU A 119 -26.98 -21.17 -11.23
C LEU A 119 -27.12 -22.64 -11.65
N GLY A 120 -27.76 -23.49 -10.84
CA GLY A 120 -27.98 -24.91 -11.13
C GLY A 120 -26.69 -25.75 -11.17
N ARG A 121 -25.67 -25.38 -10.39
CA ARG A 121 -24.40 -26.12 -10.25
C ARG A 121 -24.25 -26.72 -8.87
#